data_AF-A0A3D0ZVM0-F1
#
_entry.id   AF-A0A3D0ZVM0-F1
#
_cell.length_a   1.000
_cell.length_b   1.000
_cell.length_c   1.000
_cell.angle_alpha   90.00
_cell.angle_beta   90.00
_cell.angle_gamma   90.00
#
_symmetry.space_group_name_H-M   'P 1'
#
loop_
_entity.id
_entity.type
_entity.pdbx_description
1 polymer ?
#
loop_
_entity_poly.entity_id
_entity_poly.type
_entity_poly.pdbx_seq_one_letter_code
_entity_poly.pdbx_strand_id
1 'polypeptide(L)' 'DPVGACVGMRGSRVQAVSNELGNERIDIVPWDDNVAQLAINAMAPAEVVSIVVDEETGSMDIA' A
#
# COMPACT_ATOMS: atom_id res chain seq x y z
N ASP A 1 -9.34 6.96 10.67
CA ASP A 1 -8.59 5.97 9.88
C ASP A 1 -8.98 6.09 8.40
N PRO A 2 -8.10 6.61 7.54
CA PRO A 2 -8.38 6.78 6.11
C PRO A 2 -8.53 5.44 5.36
N VAL A 3 -7.79 4.40 5.75
CA VAL A 3 -7.90 3.07 5.11
C VAL A 3 -9.29 2.50 5.37
N GLY A 4 -9.73 2.50 6.63
CA GLY A 4 -11.09 2.06 6.99
C GLY A 4 -12.20 2.82 6.26
N ALA A 5 -12.02 4.12 6.00
CA ALA A 5 -12.98 4.92 5.24
C ALA A 5 -13.08 4.50 3.76
N CYS A 6 -11.96 4.12 3.14
CA CYS A 6 -11.91 3.62 1.77
C CYS A 6 -12.38 2.15 1.66
N VAL A 7 -12.08 1.31 2.65
CA VAL A 7 -12.48 -0.10 2.70
C VAL A 7 -13.99 -0.23 2.96
N GLY A 8 -14.54 0.55 3.89
CA GLY A 8 -15.93 0.45 4.34
C GLY A 8 -16.18 -0.77 5.23
N MET A 9 -17.40 -0.89 5.77
CA MET A 9 -17.75 -2.02 6.63
C MET A 9 -17.56 -3.35 5.89
N ARG A 10 -16.66 -4.20 6.40
CA ARG A 10 -16.31 -5.50 5.79
C ARG A 10 -15.90 -5.41 4.32
N GLY A 11 -15.25 -4.31 3.91
CA GLY A 11 -14.76 -4.16 2.53
C GLY A 11 -15.81 -3.71 1.51
N SER A 12 -17.00 -3.31 1.96
CA SER A 12 -18.12 -3.01 1.05
C SER A 12 -17.82 -1.95 0.00
N ARG A 13 -16.99 -0.96 0.31
CA ARG A 13 -16.65 0.13 -0.62
C ARG A 13 -15.59 -0.30 -1.61
N VAL A 14 -14.49 -0.90 -1.15
CA VAL A 14 -13.41 -1.37 -2.04
C VAL A 14 -13.89 -2.50 -2.96
N GLN A 15 -14.78 -3.38 -2.48
CA GLN A 15 -15.38 -4.42 -3.32
C GLN A 15 -16.27 -3.85 -4.43
N ALA A 16 -17.02 -2.78 -4.17
CA ALA A 16 -17.83 -2.13 -5.20
C ALA A 16 -16.94 -1.58 -6.34
N VAL A 17 -15.81 -0.97 -6.01
CA VAL A 17 -14.83 -0.47 -7.00
C VAL A 17 -14.14 -1.63 -7.73
N SER A 18 -13.69 -2.66 -6.99
CA SER A 18 -13.08 -3.86 -7.57
C SER A 18 -14.00 -4.53 -8.60
N ASN A 19 -15.30 -4.64 -8.31
CA ASN A 19 -16.28 -5.21 -9.23
C ASN A 19 -16.41 -4.39 -10.53
N GLU A 20 -16.39 -3.06 -10.44
CA GLU A 20 -16.40 -2.18 -11.63
C GLU A 20 -15.13 -2.35 -12.47
N LEU A 21 -14.00 -2.65 -11.83
CA LEU A 21 -12.71 -2.93 -12.46
C LEU A 21 -12.53 -4.42 -12.82
N GLY A 22 -13.63 -5.19 -12.92
CA GLY A 22 -13.56 -6.58 -13.37
C GLY A 22 -12.98 -7.54 -12.32
N ASN A 23 -13.22 -7.28 -11.04
CA ASN A 23 -12.66 -8.00 -9.89
C ASN A 23 -11.14 -7.83 -9.74
N GLU A 24 -10.60 -6.67 -10.10
CA GLU A 24 -9.21 -6.33 -9.84
C GLU A 24 -8.92 -6.37 -8.33
N ARG A 25 -7.76 -6.89 -7.94
CA ARG A 25 -7.32 -6.87 -6.54
C ARG A 25 -6.77 -5.49 -6.21
N ILE A 26 -7.38 -4.83 -5.23
CA ILE A 26 -7.03 -3.48 -4.82
C ILE A 26 -6.53 -3.53 -3.38
N ASP A 27 -5.28 -3.12 -3.18
CA ASP A 27 -4.67 -2.93 -1.87
C ASP A 27 -4.69 -1.44 -1.51
N ILE A 28 -5.11 -1.13 -0.29
CA ILE A 28 -5.18 0.24 0.24
C ILE A 28 -4.19 0.33 1.39
N VAL A 29 -3.15 1.16 1.21
CA VAL A 29 -2.08 1.31 2.18
C VAL A 29 -2.10 2.70 2.83
N PRO A 30 -1.70 2.84 4.09
CA PRO A 30 -1.56 4.15 4.71
C PRO A 30 -0.44 4.94 4.04
N TRP A 31 -0.74 6.18 3.68
CA TRP A 31 0.27 7.13 3.20
C TRP A 31 1.20 7.54 4.35
N ASP A 32 2.47 7.79 4.01
CA ASP A 32 3.45 8.39 4.90
C ASP A 32 4.34 9.35 4.09
N ASP A 33 4.72 10.48 4.68
CA ASP A 33 5.60 11.45 4.03
C ASP A 33 7.06 10.98 4.03
N ASN A 34 7.42 10.05 4.92
CA ASN A 34 8.68 9.34 4.84
C ASN A 34 8.59 8.25 3.77
N VAL A 35 9.34 8.42 2.69
CA VAL A 35 9.31 7.51 1.53
C VAL A 35 9.69 6.08 1.91
N ALA A 36 10.61 5.88 2.86
CA ALA A 36 10.95 4.52 3.32
C ALA A 36 9.77 3.87 4.06
N GLN A 37 9.04 4.61 4.90
CA GLN A 37 7.86 4.09 5.58
C GLN A 37 6.72 3.82 4.60
N LEU A 38 6.53 4.70 3.61
CA LEU A 38 5.58 4.50 2.52
C LEU A 38 5.90 3.23 1.72
N ALA A 39 7.18 2.98 1.40
CA ALA A 39 7.61 1.76 0.73
C ALA A 39 7.33 0.51 1.55
N ILE A 40 7.59 0.53 2.87
CA ILE A 40 7.22 -0.57 3.78
C ILE A 40 5.71 -0.82 3.73
N ASN A 41 4.90 0.23 3.84
CA ASN A 41 3.45 0.10 3.80
C ASN A 41 2.97 -0.50 2.46
N ALA A 42 3.59 -0.11 1.35
CA ALA A 42 3.28 -0.60 0.00
C ALA A 42 3.65 -2.07 -0.22
N MET A 43 4.59 -2.64 0.56
CA MET A 43 4.99 -4.04 0.47
C MET A 43 4.04 -5.00 1.20
N ALA A 44 3.04 -4.47 1.92
CA ALA A 44 2.03 -5.31 2.57
C ALA A 44 1.38 -6.29 1.56
N PRO A 45 1.17 -7.57 1.92
CA PRO A 45 1.32 -8.15 3.26
C PRO A 45 2.72 -8.71 3.57
N ALA A 46 3.71 -8.51 2.70
CA ALA A 46 5.06 -9.01 2.94
C ALA A 46 5.70 -8.26 4.12
N GLU A 47 6.45 -8.99 4.94
CA GLU A 47 7.24 -8.41 6.03
C GLU A 47 8.60 -7.95 5.49
N VAL A 48 8.91 -6.68 5.69
CA VAL A 48 10.18 -6.08 5.27
C VAL A 48 11.19 -6.20 6.40
N VAL A 49 12.35 -6.80 6.13
CA VAL A 49 13.44 -6.96 7.10
C VAL A 49 14.36 -5.75 7.08
N SER A 50 14.67 -5.22 5.90
CA SER A 50 15.51 -4.02 5.75
C SER A 50 15.24 -3.26 4.46
N ILE A 51 15.50 -1.94 4.48
CA ILE A 51 15.46 -1.08 3.30
C ILE A 51 16.77 -0.29 3.22
N VAL A 52 17.34 -0.24 2.02
CA VAL A 52 18.42 0.68 1.66
C VAL A 52 17.89 1.63 0.60
N VAL A 53 18.02 2.94 0.84
CA VAL A 53 17.58 3.99 -0.08
C VAL A 53 18.78 4.58 -0.78
N ASP A 54 18.74 4.61 -2.10
CA ASP A 54 19.70 5.34 -2.93
C ASP A 54 19.04 6.64 -3.39
N GLU A 55 19.43 7.75 -2.77
CA GLU A 55 18.91 9.09 -3.08
C GLU A 55 19.42 9.65 -4.42
N GLU A 56 20.56 9.16 -4.93
CA GLU A 56 21.10 9.63 -6.21
C GLU A 56 20.31 9.06 -7.38
N THR A 57 19.95 7.77 -7.31
CA THR A 57 19.15 7.10 -8.34
C THR A 57 17.64 7.12 -8.08
N GLY A 58 17.23 7.46 -6.86
CA GLY A 58 15.83 7.39 -6.44
C GLY A 58 15.31 5.96 -6.33
N SER A 59 16.18 5.00 -6.03
CA SER A 59 15.85 3.58 -5.94
C SER A 59 15.89 3.06 -4.50
N MET A 60 15.25 1.92 -4.27
CA MET A 60 15.22 1.26 -2.97
C MET A 60 15.45 -0.23 -3.12
N ASP A 61 16.42 -0.76 -2.37
CA ASP A 61 16.63 -2.19 -2.19
C ASP A 61 15.87 -2.64 -0.94
N ILE A 62 14.99 -3.63 -1.12
CA ILE A 62 14.13 -4.17 -0.06
C ILE A 62 14.46 -5.66 0.12
N ALA A 63 14.76 -6.05 1.36
CA ALA A 63 15.05 -7.43 1.75
C ALA A 63 14.18 -7.89 2.92
#